data_AF-A0A8T3U811-F1
#
_entry.id   AF-A0A8T3U811-F1
#
_cell.length_a   1.000
_cell.length_b   1.000
_cell.length_c   1.000
_cell.angle_alpha   90.00
_cell.angle_beta   90.00
_cell.angle_gamma   90.00
#
_symmetry.space_group_name_H-M   'P 1'
#
loop_
_entity.id
_entity.type
_entity.pdbx_description
1 polymer ?
#
loop_
_entity_poly.entity_id
_entity_poly.type
_entity_poly.pdbx_seq_one_letter_code
_entity_poly.pdbx_strand_id
1 'polypeptide(L)'
;MVKNGNIDFVFTGHAHGGQFRIPFLNIGLMSPSQGLFPKYTSGIKYTKSSEKEKTGVIISRGIGNTTVPYRIFNPSEIIYFKLKVKK
;
A
#
# COMPACT_ATOMS: atom_id res chain seq x y z
N MET A 1 -2.82 -12.35 -3.41
CA MET A 1 -2.55 -12.29 -1.95
C MET A 1 -1.52 -13.38 -1.67
N VAL A 2 -0.38 -13.04 -1.05
CA VAL A 2 0.69 -14.01 -0.77
C VAL A 2 0.12 -15.13 0.11
N LYS A 3 0.27 -16.38 -0.32
CA LYS A 3 -0.06 -17.59 0.45
C LYS A 3 1.24 -18.24 0.91
N ASN A 4 1.35 -18.44 2.22
CA ASN A 4 2.31 -19.24 3.01
C ASN A 4 3.81 -19.23 2.63
N GLY A 5 4.60 -18.75 3.59
CA GLY A 5 6.06 -18.79 3.70
C GLY A 5 6.46 -17.98 4.95
N ASN A 6 7.65 -18.20 5.52
CA ASN A 6 8.22 -17.36 6.60
C ASN A 6 8.57 -15.96 6.06
N ILE A 7 7.55 -15.19 5.69
CA ILE A 7 7.68 -13.84 5.13
C ILE A 7 7.04 -12.88 6.12
N ASP A 8 7.87 -12.07 6.77
CA ASP A 8 7.40 -11.06 7.72
C ASP A 8 6.75 -9.88 7.00
N PHE A 9 7.37 -9.41 5.92
CA PHE A 9 6.94 -8.19 5.21
C PHE A 9 7.04 -8.30 3.69
N VAL A 10 6.06 -7.71 3.00
CA VAL A 10 5.99 -7.55 1.54
C VAL A 10 5.80 -6.08 1.22
N PHE A 11 6.64 -5.52 0.36
CA PHE A 11 6.52 -4.13 -0.11
C PHE A 11 5.85 -4.12 -1.50
N THR A 12 4.82 -3.30 -1.66
CA THR A 12 4.03 -3.22 -2.89
C THR A 12 3.59 -1.77 -3.21
N GLY A 13 3.15 -1.56 -4.44
CA GLY A 13 2.69 -0.27 -4.97
C GLY A 13 1.46 -0.45 -5.87
N HIS A 14 1.53 0.10 -7.09
CA HIS A 14 0.50 -0.02 -8.15
C HIS A 14 -0.81 0.75 -7.93
N ALA A 15 -1.33 0.82 -6.70
CA ALA A 15 -2.61 1.51 -6.45
C ALA A 15 -2.55 3.05 -6.51
N HIS A 16 -1.35 3.63 -6.67
CA HIS A 16 -1.07 5.07 -6.68
C HIS A 16 -1.69 5.85 -5.49
N GLY A 17 -1.94 5.20 -4.35
CA GLY A 17 -2.63 5.85 -3.24
C GLY A 17 -4.12 6.13 -3.46
N GLY A 18 -4.71 5.55 -4.50
CA GLY A 18 -6.09 5.82 -4.90
C GLY A 18 -6.26 7.02 -5.84
N GLN A 19 -5.17 7.49 -6.47
CA GLN A 19 -5.06 8.66 -7.36
C GLN A 19 -5.52 9.99 -6.72
N PHE A 20 -6.78 10.06 -6.33
CA PHE A 20 -7.44 11.14 -5.60
C PHE A 20 -7.84 10.64 -4.21
N ARG A 21 -7.68 11.48 -3.19
CA ARG A 21 -8.04 11.12 -1.82
C ARG A 21 -9.01 12.12 -1.22
N ILE A 22 -9.86 11.64 -0.33
CA ILE A 22 -10.66 12.53 0.52
C ILE A 22 -9.75 13.03 1.64
N PRO A 23 -9.60 14.36 1.80
CA PRO A 23 -8.84 14.94 2.90
C PRO A 23 -9.27 14.37 4.25
N PHE A 24 -8.31 14.15 5.16
CA PHE A 24 -8.51 13.71 6.54
C PHE A 24 -9.10 12.30 6.75
N LEU A 25 -9.81 11.72 5.77
CA LEU A 25 -10.43 10.39 5.88
C LEU A 25 -9.52 9.24 5.44
N ASN A 26 -8.37 9.54 4.81
CA ASN A 26 -7.45 8.53 4.28
C ASN A 26 -8.09 7.53 3.29
N ILE A 27 -9.15 7.94 2.60
CA ILE A 27 -9.85 7.14 1.59
C ILE A 27 -9.35 7.56 0.20
N GLY A 28 -8.82 6.60 -0.55
CA GLY A 28 -8.50 6.76 -1.96
C GLY A 28 -9.72 6.43 -2.84
N LEU A 29 -9.86 7.12 -3.96
CA LEU A 29 -11.08 7.07 -4.78
C LEU A 29 -10.95 6.16 -6.01
N MET A 30 -9.77 6.00 -6.58
CA MET A 30 -9.58 5.25 -7.83
C MET A 30 -8.22 4.54 -7.86
N SER A 31 -8.20 3.24 -8.17
CA SER A 31 -6.94 2.54 -8.44
C SER A 31 -7.00 1.79 -9.77
N PRO A 32 -5.86 1.57 -10.46
CA PRO A 32 -5.84 0.92 -11.77
C PRO A 32 -6.53 -0.45 -11.81
N SER A 33 -6.42 -1.25 -10.74
CA SER A 33 -6.96 -2.62 -10.73
C SER A 33 -8.18 -2.84 -9.83
N GLN A 34 -8.47 -1.95 -8.87
CA GLN A 34 -9.67 -2.10 -8.03
C GLN A 34 -10.82 -1.17 -8.44
N GLY A 35 -10.61 -0.25 -9.38
CA GLY A 35 -11.62 0.73 -9.75
C GLY A 35 -11.88 1.73 -8.62
N LEU A 36 -13.15 2.07 -8.40
CA LEU A 36 -13.59 3.07 -7.43
C LEU A 36 -13.58 2.55 -5.99
N PHE A 37 -13.34 3.44 -5.02
CA PHE A 37 -13.22 3.13 -3.59
C PHE A 37 -12.30 1.93 -3.27
N PRO A 38 -11.06 1.93 -3.78
CA PRO A 38 -10.10 0.85 -3.58
C PRO A 38 -9.80 0.60 -2.10
N LYS A 39 -9.85 -0.68 -1.71
CA LYS A 39 -9.55 -1.13 -0.34
C LYS A 39 -8.06 -1.06 0.02
N TYR A 40 -7.17 -1.21 -0.97
CA TYR A 40 -5.72 -1.37 -0.76
C TYR A 40 -4.95 -0.25 -1.46
N THR A 41 -4.86 0.92 -0.81
CA THR A 41 -4.23 2.11 -1.40
C THR A 41 -2.96 2.58 -0.70
N SER A 42 -2.83 2.36 0.61
CA SER A 42 -1.69 2.84 1.38
C SER A 42 -1.56 2.12 2.73
N GLY A 43 -0.36 2.19 3.30
CA GLY A 43 -0.08 1.75 4.68
C GLY A 43 0.13 0.25 4.82
N ILE A 44 0.17 -0.22 6.07
CA ILE A 44 0.41 -1.62 6.42
C ILE A 44 -0.93 -2.36 6.55
N LYS A 45 -1.06 -3.49 5.87
CA LYS A 45 -2.18 -4.43 5.99
C LYS A 45 -1.63 -5.80 6.36
N TYR A 46 -2.42 -6.64 7.00
CA TYR A 46 -1.99 -8.01 7.34
C TYR A 46 -2.79 -9.03 6.55
N THR A 47 -2.15 -10.13 6.17
CA THR A 47 -2.85 -11.28 5.60
C THR A 47 -3.85 -11.84 6.59
N LYS A 48 -4.96 -12.39 6.09
CA LYS A 48 -5.91 -13.14 6.92
C LYS A 48 -5.32 -14.53 7.18
N SER A 49 -4.45 -14.63 8.18
CA SER A 49 -3.91 -15.90 8.68
C SER A 49 -3.96 -15.94 10.21
N SER A 50 -3.72 -17.12 10.80
CA SER A 50 -3.53 -17.32 12.24
C SER A 50 -2.47 -16.34 12.78
N GLU A 51 -2.56 -15.95 14.05
CA GLU A 51 -1.68 -14.91 14.64
C GLU A 51 -0.18 -15.16 14.45
N LYS A 52 0.23 -16.44 14.36
CA LYS A 52 1.62 -16.85 14.18
C LYS A 52 2.14 -16.79 12.73
N GLU A 53 1.28 -16.50 11.74
CA GLU A 53 1.60 -16.57 10.30
C GLU A 53 1.12 -15.35 9.51
N LYS A 54 0.94 -14.19 10.17
CA LYS A 54 0.52 -12.97 9.50
C LYS A 54 1.71 -12.28 8.82
N THR A 55 1.64 -12.15 7.50
CA THR A 55 2.56 -11.32 6.72
C THR A 55 2.05 -9.89 6.68
N GLY A 56 2.92 -8.93 7.02
CA GLY A 56 2.67 -7.51 6.80
C GLY A 56 2.84 -7.14 5.33
N VAL A 57 1.85 -6.50 4.74
CA VAL A 57 1.87 -5.97 3.36
C VAL A 57 1.89 -4.46 3.44
N ILE A 58 3.02 -3.86 3.07
CA ILE A 58 3.22 -2.42 3.04
C ILE A 58 2.88 -1.93 1.63
N ILE A 59 1.88 -1.06 1.54
CA ILE A 59 1.41 -0.49 0.28
C ILE A 59 1.88 0.96 0.23
N SER A 60 2.80 1.27 -0.69
CA SER A 60 3.24 2.63 -0.99
C SER A 60 2.27 3.31 -1.95
N ARG A 61 2.03 4.61 -1.73
CA ARG A 61 1.30 5.47 -2.68
C ARG A 61 2.11 5.80 -3.93
N GLY A 62 3.41 5.52 -3.94
CA GLY A 62 4.32 5.76 -5.05
C GLY A 62 4.77 7.21 -5.20
N ILE A 63 5.82 7.41 -6.00
CA ILE A 63 6.41 8.71 -6.31
C ILE A 63 5.89 9.32 -7.61
N GLY A 64 5.51 8.47 -8.57
CA GLY A 64 5.21 8.88 -9.94
C GLY A 64 3.72 9.09 -10.18
N ASN A 65 3.43 9.84 -11.25
CA ASN A 65 2.10 9.97 -11.83
C ASN A 65 2.12 9.18 -13.14
N THR A 66 1.48 8.02 -13.17
CA THR A 66 1.29 7.27 -14.43
C THR A 66 -0.21 7.11 -14.73
N THR A 67 -0.55 6.97 -16.01
CA THR A 67 -1.92 6.90 -16.57
C THR A 67 -2.77 8.15 -16.40
N VAL A 68 -2.96 8.64 -15.17
CA VAL A 68 -3.61 9.92 -14.87
C VAL A 68 -2.55 10.85 -14.25
N PRO A 69 -2.22 11.97 -14.90
CA PRO A 69 -1.07 12.79 -14.49
C PRO A 69 -1.31 13.62 -13.22
N TYR A 70 -2.55 13.64 -12.70
CA TYR A 70 -2.96 14.49 -11.58
C TYR A 70 -3.25 13.69 -10.32
N ARG A 71 -2.61 14.06 -9.20
CA ARG A 71 -2.90 13.52 -7.87
C ARG A 71 -3.47 14.62 -7.00
N ILE A 72 -4.69 14.43 -6.49
CA ILE A 72 -5.40 15.43 -5.67
C ILE A 72 -5.48 14.90 -4.24
N PHE A 73 -5.00 15.70 -3.28
CA PHE A 73 -4.87 15.34 -1.85
C PHE A 73 -4.11 14.03 -1.60
N ASN A 74 -3.25 13.64 -2.55
CA ASN A 74 -2.49 12.39 -2.53
C ASN A 74 -1.02 12.67 -2.88
N PRO A 75 -0.22 13.20 -1.95
CA PRO A 75 1.18 13.53 -2.20
C PRO A 75 2.02 12.28 -2.47
N SER A 76 3.15 12.46 -3.16
CA SER A 76 4.14 11.41 -3.40
C SER A 76 4.68 10.85 -2.10
N GLU A 77 4.91 9.55 -2.10
CA GLU A 77 5.32 8.81 -0.92
C GLU A 77 6.49 7.90 -1.24
N ILE A 78 7.52 8.02 -0.41
CA ILE A 78 8.62 7.07 -0.32
C ILE A 78 8.52 6.45 1.07
N ILE A 79 8.62 5.13 1.14
CA ILE A 79 8.67 4.45 2.44
C ILE A 79 10.10 4.00 2.70
N TYR A 80 10.61 4.37 3.86
CA TYR A 80 11.95 4.02 4.33
C TYR A 80 11.86 2.97 5.44
N PHE A 81 12.66 1.91 5.33
CA PHE A 81 12.80 0.89 6.36
C PHE A 81 14.27 0.61 6.65
N LYS A 82 14.55 0.32 7.93
CA LYS A 82 15.86 -0.09 8.41
C LYS A 82 15.77 -1.48 9.00
N LEU A 83 16.36 -2.46 8.32
CA LEU A 83 16.48 -3.82 8.83
C LEU A 83 17.66 -3.90 9.80
N LYS A 84 17.43 -4.51 10.96
CA LYS A 84 18.48 -4.82 11.95
C LYS A 84 18.64 -6.33 12.00
N VAL A 85 19.83 -6.81 11.69
CA VAL A 85 20.20 -8.21 11.91
C VAL A 85 20.61 -8.33 13.39
N LYS A 86 19.97 -9.22 14.14
CA LYS A 86 20.48 -9.62 15.46
C LYS A 86 21.69 -10.53 15.22
N LYS A 87 22.85 -10.12 15.74
CA LYS A 87 23.99 -11.01 15.94
C LYS A 87 23.76 -11.86 17.18
#